data_AF-A0A2D5PAW6-F1
#
_entry.id   AF-A0A2D5PAW6-F1
#
_cell.length_a   1.000
_cell.length_b   1.000
_cell.length_c   1.000
_cell.angle_alpha   90.00
_cell.angle_beta   90.00
_cell.angle_gamma   90.00
#
_symmetry.space_group_name_H-M   'P 1'
#
loop_
_entity.id
_entity.type
_entity.pdbx_description
1 polymer ?
#
loop_
_entity_poly.entity_id
_entity_poly.type
_entity_poly.pdbx_seq_one_letter_code
_entity_poly.pdbx_strand_id
1 'polypeptide(L)'
;MPAINVSVLFAVFKLALLAACVATFCDAVHVYTGTLRYPDPVWFGQAAWVFPLFLLAFAAMALAYLVLLHYLRGPLALKLSRSAGSASAMVEAITLFAFCYLLSGFGNESPVFLNWVFYGTLLIRLVFSYERCFMLILATMLGLSGMLAEGLLGSLAMVAYREAEIFHVPWWLGGLYAHGAFALRESMRALVLSEAY
;
A
#
# COMPACT_ATOMS: atom_id res chain seq x y z
N MET A 1 -3.21 -23.72 -1.97
CA MET A 1 -3.88 -22.42 -1.84
C MET A 1 -5.07 -22.64 -0.94
N PRO A 2 -5.39 -21.78 0.06
CA PRO A 2 -6.70 -21.88 0.70
C PRO A 2 -7.76 -21.77 -0.41
N ALA A 3 -8.79 -22.61 -0.37
CA ALA A 3 -9.85 -22.53 -1.37
C ALA A 3 -10.50 -21.14 -1.25
N ILE A 4 -10.57 -20.40 -2.36
CA ILE A 4 -11.28 -19.13 -2.39
C ILE A 4 -12.76 -19.47 -2.21
N ASN A 5 -13.26 -19.23 -1.01
CA ASN A 5 -14.66 -19.43 -0.65
C ASN A 5 -15.27 -18.07 -0.28
N VAL A 6 -16.57 -18.07 0.01
CA VAL A 6 -17.32 -16.85 0.35
C VAL A 6 -16.74 -16.14 1.57
N SER A 7 -16.25 -16.88 2.58
CA SER A 7 -15.62 -16.30 3.78
C SER A 7 -14.33 -15.53 3.44
N VAL A 8 -13.45 -16.15 2.64
CA VAL A 8 -12.21 -15.52 2.18
C VAL A 8 -12.49 -14.26 1.35
N LEU A 9 -13.49 -14.31 0.46
CA LEU A 9 -13.88 -13.14 -0.34
C LEU A 9 -14.42 -12.00 0.54
N PHE A 10 -15.24 -12.33 1.53
CA PHE A 10 -15.74 -11.36 2.49
C PHE A 10 -14.61 -10.73 3.32
N ALA A 11 -13.61 -11.53 3.70
CA ALA A 11 -12.42 -11.04 4.39
C ALA A 11 -11.55 -10.12 3.54
N VAL A 12 -11.35 -10.45 2.26
CA VAL A 12 -10.68 -9.58 1.28
C VAL A 12 -11.43 -8.26 1.14
N PHE A 13 -12.75 -8.29 1.08
CA PHE A 13 -13.57 -7.08 1.05
C PHE A 13 -13.40 -6.22 2.31
N LYS A 14 -13.44 -6.82 3.51
CA LYS A 14 -13.17 -6.11 4.79
C LYS A 14 -11.81 -5.40 4.77
N LEU A 15 -10.77 -6.11 4.33
CA LEU A 15 -9.41 -5.55 4.22
C LEU A 15 -9.38 -4.39 3.23
N ALA A 16 -9.93 -4.59 2.03
CA ALA A 16 -9.93 -3.59 0.98
C ALA A 16 -10.68 -2.34 1.40
N LEU A 17 -11.83 -2.50 2.07
CA LEU A 17 -12.62 -1.38 2.59
C LEU A 17 -11.85 -0.58 3.64
N LEU A 18 -11.22 -1.25 4.61
CA LEU A 18 -10.40 -0.59 5.62
C LEU A 18 -9.24 0.17 4.99
N ALA A 19 -8.50 -0.48 4.09
CA ALA A 19 -7.35 0.12 3.41
C ALA A 19 -7.76 1.30 2.52
N ALA A 20 -8.89 1.20 1.82
CA ALA A 20 -9.44 2.30 1.01
C ALA A 20 -9.81 3.51 1.88
N CYS A 21 -10.45 3.30 3.04
CA CYS A 21 -10.75 4.40 3.97
C CYS A 21 -9.47 5.11 4.44
N VAL A 22 -8.43 4.36 4.83
CA VAL A 22 -7.16 4.92 5.27
C VAL A 22 -6.46 5.67 4.13
N ALA A 23 -6.39 5.08 2.94
CA ALA A 23 -5.75 5.69 1.79
C ALA A 23 -6.48 6.95 1.32
N THR A 24 -7.82 6.92 1.22
CA THR A 24 -8.63 8.10 0.87
C THR A 24 -8.41 9.22 1.88
N PHE A 25 -8.36 8.91 3.17
CA PHE A 25 -8.06 9.93 4.19
C PHE A 25 -6.66 10.53 4.02
N CYS A 26 -5.63 9.71 3.82
CA CYS A 26 -4.27 10.21 3.64
C CYS A 26 -4.11 10.99 2.33
N ASP A 27 -4.78 10.56 1.26
CA ASP A 27 -4.82 11.23 -0.03
C ASP A 27 -5.52 12.60 0.07
N ALA A 28 -6.59 12.72 0.88
CA ALA A 28 -7.19 14.02 1.17
C ALA A 28 -6.19 14.98 1.84
N VAL A 29 -5.26 14.46 2.65
CA VAL A 29 -4.16 15.27 3.21
C VAL A 29 -3.14 15.65 2.13
N HIS A 30 -2.84 14.77 1.18
CA HIS A 30 -2.02 15.13 0.01
C HIS A 30 -2.64 16.25 -0.81
N VAL A 31 -3.96 16.22 -1.02
CA VAL A 31 -4.68 17.32 -1.66
C VAL A 31 -4.62 18.60 -0.83
N TYR A 32 -4.89 18.51 0.48
CA TYR A 32 -4.85 19.66 1.40
C TYR A 32 -3.47 20.34 1.43
N THR A 33 -2.40 19.55 1.40
CA THR A 33 -1.01 20.03 1.43
C THR A 33 -0.47 20.44 0.05
N GLY A 34 -1.28 20.31 -1.00
CA GLY A 34 -0.86 20.59 -2.38
C GLY A 34 0.17 19.61 -2.92
N THR A 35 0.32 18.44 -2.31
CA THR A 35 1.22 17.36 -2.76
C THR A 35 0.78 16.82 -4.12
N LEU A 36 -0.53 16.67 -4.30
CA LEU A 36 -1.16 16.31 -5.56
C LEU A 36 -2.49 17.06 -5.73
N ARG A 37 -3.01 17.05 -6.96
CA ARG A 37 -4.31 17.62 -7.30
C ARG A 37 -5.03 16.79 -8.36
N TYR A 38 -6.36 16.85 -8.32
CA TYR A 38 -7.24 16.24 -9.31
C TYR A 38 -7.89 17.32 -10.20
N PRO A 39 -8.12 17.07 -11.49
CA PRO A 39 -8.72 18.04 -12.41
C PRO A 39 -10.20 18.29 -12.11
N ASP A 40 -10.96 17.25 -11.75
CA ASP A 40 -12.41 17.30 -11.48
C ASP A 40 -12.72 16.85 -10.04
N PRO A 41 -12.40 17.68 -9.02
CA PRO A 41 -12.59 17.31 -7.62
C PRO A 41 -14.06 17.37 -7.20
N VAL A 42 -14.43 16.50 -6.26
CA VAL A 42 -15.79 16.44 -5.69
C VAL A 42 -15.75 16.55 -4.16
N TRP A 43 -15.10 15.59 -3.47
CA TRP A 43 -15.07 15.54 -2.00
C TRP A 43 -13.67 15.78 -1.49
N PHE A 44 -13.50 16.77 -0.61
CA PHE A 44 -12.19 17.12 -0.01
C PHE A 44 -11.08 17.37 -1.05
N GLY A 45 -11.46 17.84 -2.25
CA GLY A 45 -10.55 18.07 -3.37
C GLY A 45 -10.12 16.79 -4.11
N GLN A 46 -10.68 15.63 -3.77
CA GLN A 46 -10.46 14.35 -4.45
C GLN A 46 -11.52 14.13 -5.53
N ALA A 47 -11.15 13.45 -6.62
CA ALA A 47 -12.12 13.03 -7.63
C ALA A 47 -13.02 11.88 -7.11
N ALA A 48 -14.25 11.78 -7.62
CA ALA A 48 -15.22 10.79 -7.13
C ALA A 48 -14.79 9.33 -7.30
N TRP A 49 -13.89 9.05 -8.24
CA TRP A 49 -13.36 7.71 -8.52
C TRP A 49 -12.22 7.28 -7.60
N VAL A 50 -11.66 8.18 -6.77
CA VAL A 50 -10.49 7.87 -5.92
C VAL A 50 -10.78 6.75 -4.92
N PHE A 51 -11.86 6.85 -4.15
CA PHE A 51 -12.23 5.80 -3.18
C PHE A 51 -12.58 4.46 -3.86
N PRO A 52 -13.44 4.40 -4.91
CA PRO A 52 -13.65 3.17 -5.66
C PRO A 52 -12.36 2.55 -6.22
N LEU A 53 -11.44 3.38 -6.72
CA LEU A 53 -10.17 2.91 -7.25
C LEU A 53 -9.32 2.28 -6.13
N PHE A 54 -9.19 2.92 -4.97
CA PHE A 54 -8.47 2.34 -3.83
C PHE A 54 -9.10 1.02 -3.38
N LEU A 55 -10.43 0.94 -3.28
CA LEU A 55 -11.13 -0.29 -2.92
C LEU A 55 -10.78 -1.44 -3.87
N LEU A 56 -10.82 -1.19 -5.19
CA LEU A 56 -10.45 -2.18 -6.20
C LEU A 56 -8.97 -2.54 -6.15
N ALA A 57 -8.09 -1.55 -5.98
CA ALA A 57 -6.65 -1.75 -5.90
C ALA A 57 -6.28 -2.62 -4.70
N PHE A 58 -6.80 -2.34 -3.50
CA PHE A 58 -6.50 -3.13 -2.31
C PHE A 58 -7.10 -4.54 -2.38
N ALA A 59 -8.28 -4.72 -2.98
CA ALA A 59 -8.82 -6.05 -3.25
C ALA A 59 -7.90 -6.84 -4.20
N ALA A 60 -7.43 -6.21 -5.28
CA ALA A 60 -6.49 -6.82 -6.22
C ALA A 60 -5.15 -7.16 -5.54
N MET A 61 -4.61 -6.28 -4.70
CA MET A 61 -3.39 -6.52 -3.92
C MET A 61 -3.55 -7.71 -2.96
N ALA A 62 -4.69 -7.83 -2.28
CA ALA A 62 -4.98 -8.95 -1.39
C ALA A 62 -5.05 -10.28 -2.15
N LEU A 63 -5.70 -10.31 -3.32
CA LEU A 63 -5.73 -11.49 -4.18
C LEU A 63 -4.34 -11.83 -4.73
N ALA A 64 -3.59 -10.82 -5.20
CA ALA A 64 -2.21 -10.98 -5.66
C ALA A 64 -1.29 -11.53 -4.55
N TYR A 65 -1.50 -11.11 -3.30
CA TYR A 65 -0.77 -11.65 -2.15
C TYR A 65 -1.04 -13.16 -1.97
N LEU A 66 -2.29 -13.62 -2.10
CA LEU A 66 -2.62 -15.06 -2.03
C LEU A 66 -1.96 -15.86 -3.16
N VAL A 67 -1.94 -15.29 -4.37
CA VAL A 67 -1.26 -15.87 -5.53
C VAL A 67 0.25 -15.94 -5.29
N LEU A 68 0.85 -14.88 -4.76
CA LEU A 68 2.27 -14.80 -4.45
C LEU A 68 2.67 -15.86 -3.40
N LEU A 69 1.88 -16.01 -2.33
CA LEU A 69 2.08 -17.06 -1.34
C LEU A 69 2.01 -18.47 -1.94
N HIS A 70 1.21 -18.67 -2.98
CA HIS A 70 1.11 -19.96 -3.66
C HIS A 70 2.38 -20.27 -4.47
N TYR A 71 2.84 -19.33 -5.29
CA TYR A 71 3.99 -19.55 -6.17
C TYR A 71 5.34 -19.56 -5.44
N LEU A 72 5.45 -18.81 -4.33
CA LEU A 72 6.67 -18.79 -3.51
C LEU A 72 6.70 -19.90 -2.45
N ARG A 73 5.69 -20.78 -2.39
CA ARG A 73 5.67 -21.96 -1.54
C ARG A 73 6.66 -23.00 -2.06
N GLY A 74 7.88 -22.96 -1.55
CA GLY A 74 8.94 -23.90 -1.90
C GLY A 74 10.29 -23.19 -1.90
N PRO A 75 10.50 -22.20 -2.79
CA PRO A 75 11.73 -21.42 -2.80
C PRO A 75 11.98 -20.64 -1.50
N LEU A 76 10.92 -20.26 -0.78
CA LEU A 76 11.01 -19.46 0.44
C LEU A 76 10.34 -20.12 1.65
N ALA A 77 10.93 -19.92 2.82
CA ALA A 77 10.29 -20.21 4.10
C ALA A 77 9.26 -19.11 4.41
N LEU A 78 7.97 -19.45 4.29
CA LEU A 78 6.83 -18.52 4.44
C LEU A 78 5.90 -18.93 5.59
N LYS A 79 6.45 -19.47 6.68
CA LYS A 79 5.67 -19.99 7.80
C LYS A 79 4.80 -18.91 8.45
N LEU A 80 5.38 -17.73 8.71
CA LEU A 80 4.70 -16.64 9.42
C LEU A 80 3.80 -15.83 8.49
N SER A 81 4.23 -15.53 7.26
CA SER A 81 3.42 -14.77 6.28
C SER A 81 2.19 -15.54 5.77
N ARG A 82 2.09 -16.84 6.08
CA ARG A 82 0.96 -17.72 5.75
C ARG A 82 0.12 -18.12 6.95
N SER A 83 0.53 -17.75 8.16
CA SER A 83 -0.24 -18.04 9.38
C SER A 83 -1.21 -16.90 9.70
N ALA A 84 -2.22 -17.19 10.51
CA ALA A 84 -2.99 -16.16 11.18
C ALA A 84 -2.06 -15.20 11.95
N GLY A 85 -2.45 -13.93 11.97
CA GLY A 85 -1.76 -12.83 12.67
C GLY A 85 -2.63 -12.25 13.78
N SER A 86 -2.17 -11.17 14.39
CA SER A 86 -2.92 -10.47 15.45
C SER A 86 -3.44 -9.12 14.95
N ALA A 87 -4.60 -8.70 15.47
CA ALA A 87 -5.14 -7.37 15.20
C ALA A 87 -4.20 -6.25 15.65
N SER A 88 -3.45 -6.45 16.75
CA SER A 88 -2.46 -5.49 17.24
C SER A 88 -1.35 -5.22 16.21
N ALA A 89 -0.76 -6.28 15.65
CA ALA A 89 0.28 -6.15 14.63
C ALA A 89 -0.26 -5.49 13.34
N MET A 90 -1.50 -5.78 12.97
CA MET A 90 -2.18 -5.12 11.86
C MET A 90 -2.35 -3.62 12.10
N VAL A 91 -2.87 -3.23 13.28
CA VAL A 91 -3.08 -1.82 13.64
C VAL A 91 -1.75 -1.08 13.64
N GLU A 92 -0.71 -1.63 14.28
CA GLU A 92 0.64 -1.03 14.28
C GLU A 92 1.15 -0.81 12.85
N ALA A 93 1.04 -1.82 11.98
CA ALA A 93 1.52 -1.74 10.60
C ALA A 93 0.74 -0.72 9.75
N ILE A 94 -0.59 -0.66 9.91
CA ILE A 94 -1.45 0.34 9.24
C ILE A 94 -1.13 1.74 9.75
N THR A 95 -0.99 1.93 11.06
CA THR A 95 -0.66 3.22 11.66
C THR A 95 0.70 3.73 11.18
N LEU A 96 1.73 2.87 11.14
CA LEU A 96 3.03 3.25 10.60
C LEU A 96 2.96 3.62 9.11
N PHE A 97 2.19 2.87 8.31
CA PHE A 97 1.97 3.22 6.91
C PHE A 97 1.25 4.57 6.76
N ALA A 98 0.18 4.78 7.51
CA ALA A 98 -0.56 6.04 7.51
C ALA A 98 0.35 7.21 7.92
N PHE A 99 1.21 7.05 8.92
CA PHE A 99 2.19 8.08 9.28
C PHE A 99 3.18 8.38 8.15
N CYS A 100 3.67 7.38 7.44
CA CYS A 100 4.53 7.60 6.27
C CYS A 100 3.77 8.39 5.18
N TYR A 101 2.50 8.04 4.94
CA TYR A 101 1.64 8.71 3.96
C TYR A 101 1.38 10.18 4.37
N LEU A 102 1.00 10.43 5.62
CA LEU A 102 0.80 11.78 6.12
C LEU A 102 2.09 12.60 6.06
N LEU A 103 3.23 11.98 6.39
CA LEU A 103 4.54 12.63 6.30
C LEU A 103 4.89 13.04 4.86
N SER A 104 4.54 12.26 3.84
CA SER A 104 4.75 12.71 2.45
C SER A 104 3.87 13.89 2.08
N GLY A 105 2.67 13.99 2.67
CA GLY A 105 1.81 15.15 2.51
C GLY A 105 2.49 16.43 3.04
N PHE A 106 2.92 16.42 4.31
CA PHE A 106 3.51 17.61 4.92
C PHE A 106 4.97 17.88 4.49
N GLY A 107 5.71 16.86 4.08
CA GLY A 107 7.10 16.97 3.63
C GLY A 107 7.27 17.21 2.14
N ASN A 108 6.18 17.46 1.39
CA ASN A 108 6.21 17.49 -0.08
C ASN A 108 7.11 18.57 -0.68
N GLU A 109 7.45 19.62 0.09
CA GLU A 109 8.38 20.68 -0.33
C GLU A 109 9.85 20.21 -0.37
N SER A 110 10.15 19.03 0.17
CA SER A 110 11.50 18.49 0.28
C SER A 110 11.53 17.02 -0.20
N PRO A 111 11.30 16.75 -1.50
CA PRO A 111 11.17 15.39 -2.03
C PRO A 111 12.43 14.55 -1.83
N VAL A 112 13.62 15.15 -1.90
CA VAL A 112 14.90 14.48 -1.62
C VAL A 112 14.96 14.00 -0.16
N PHE A 113 14.47 14.79 0.79
CA PHE A 113 14.43 14.38 2.19
C PHE A 113 13.44 13.22 2.41
N LEU A 114 12.26 13.27 1.78
CA LEU A 114 11.30 12.17 1.81
C LEU A 114 11.87 10.86 1.25
N ASN A 115 12.67 10.93 0.18
CA ASN A 115 13.37 9.76 -0.35
C ASN A 115 14.27 9.11 0.72
N TRP A 116 15.10 9.90 1.40
CA TRP A 116 15.96 9.38 2.47
C TRP A 116 15.16 8.78 3.62
N VAL A 117 14.08 9.44 4.03
CA VAL A 117 13.22 8.94 5.10
C VAL A 117 12.55 7.62 4.72
N PHE A 118 11.88 7.53 3.58
CA PHE A 118 11.14 6.33 3.21
C PHE A 118 12.07 5.17 2.85
N TYR A 119 13.08 5.37 2.02
CA TYR A 119 14.00 4.27 1.69
C TYR A 119 14.88 3.86 2.88
N GLY A 120 15.30 4.82 3.72
CA GLY A 120 16.07 4.54 4.93
C GLY A 120 15.25 3.77 5.98
N THR A 121 14.04 4.24 6.28
CA THR A 121 13.17 3.54 7.24
C THR A 121 12.63 2.22 6.69
N LEU A 122 12.43 2.10 5.38
CA LEU A 122 12.11 0.83 4.72
C LEU A 122 13.23 -0.18 4.94
N LEU A 123 14.49 0.21 4.73
CA LEU A 123 15.64 -0.66 4.93
C LEU A 123 15.72 -1.13 6.40
N ILE A 124 15.55 -0.22 7.36
CA ILE A 124 15.50 -0.55 8.78
C ILE A 124 14.40 -1.58 9.05
N ARG A 125 13.16 -1.30 8.62
CA ARG A 125 12.02 -2.21 8.82
C ARG A 125 12.25 -3.56 8.16
N LEU A 126 12.89 -3.61 6.98
CA LEU A 126 13.20 -4.84 6.28
C LEU A 126 14.23 -5.69 7.04
N VAL A 127 15.28 -5.08 7.60
CA VAL A 127 16.30 -5.78 8.40
C VAL A 127 15.70 -6.43 9.65
N PHE A 128 14.77 -5.73 10.32
CA PHE A 128 14.09 -6.24 11.51
C PHE A 128 12.84 -7.09 11.22
N SER A 129 12.48 -7.28 9.95
CA SER A 129 11.35 -8.13 9.56
C SER A 129 11.75 -9.60 9.49
N TYR A 130 10.80 -10.48 9.75
CA TYR A 130 10.91 -11.90 9.42
C TYR A 130 10.64 -12.12 7.93
N GLU A 131 11.15 -13.24 7.38
CA GLU A 131 10.94 -13.64 5.98
C GLU A 131 11.33 -12.53 4.98
N ARG A 132 12.50 -11.94 5.21
CA ARG A 132 13.00 -10.73 4.53
C ARG A 132 12.95 -10.82 3.00
N CYS A 133 13.28 -11.96 2.42
CA CYS A 133 13.20 -12.14 0.96
C CYS A 133 11.78 -11.98 0.44
N PHE A 134 10.78 -12.54 1.15
CA PHE A 134 9.38 -12.36 0.80
C PHE A 134 8.96 -10.89 0.93
N MET A 135 9.37 -10.23 2.03
CA MET A 135 9.10 -8.81 2.22
C MET A 135 9.75 -7.92 1.18
N LEU A 136 10.99 -8.23 0.75
CA LEU A 136 11.67 -7.49 -0.30
C LEU A 136 10.93 -7.63 -1.63
N ILE A 137 10.49 -8.84 -1.99
CA ILE A 137 9.69 -9.09 -3.20
C ILE A 137 8.38 -8.31 -3.13
N LEU A 138 7.64 -8.42 -2.03
CA LEU A 138 6.36 -7.74 -1.86
C LEU A 138 6.51 -6.22 -1.90
N ALA A 139 7.48 -5.67 -1.16
CA ALA A 139 7.78 -4.24 -1.13
C ALA A 139 8.18 -3.71 -2.53
N THR A 140 8.99 -4.47 -3.26
CA THR A 140 9.38 -4.11 -4.64
C THR A 140 8.18 -4.14 -5.57
N MET A 141 7.35 -5.18 -5.50
CA MET A 141 6.14 -5.29 -6.32
C MET A 141 5.17 -4.14 -6.05
N LEU A 142 4.94 -3.77 -4.79
CA LEU A 142 4.06 -2.64 -4.45
C LEU A 142 4.68 -1.31 -4.87
N GLY A 143 5.96 -1.09 -4.57
CA GLY A 143 6.68 0.13 -4.95
C GLY A 143 6.61 0.41 -6.45
N LEU A 144 6.94 -0.60 -7.27
CA LEU A 144 6.92 -0.46 -8.72
C LEU A 144 5.50 -0.37 -9.28
N SER A 145 4.58 -1.23 -8.83
CA SER A 145 3.22 -1.25 -9.39
C SER A 145 2.42 -0.02 -8.98
N GLY A 146 2.62 0.50 -7.77
CA GLY A 146 2.01 1.75 -7.31
C GLY A 146 2.49 2.95 -8.13
N MET A 147 3.81 3.12 -8.27
CA MET A 147 4.36 4.18 -9.12
C MET A 147 3.89 4.07 -10.57
N LEU A 148 3.82 2.87 -11.14
CA LEU A 148 3.33 2.66 -12.49
C LEU A 148 1.84 3.00 -12.62
N ALA A 149 1.00 2.55 -11.69
CA ALA A 149 -0.43 2.81 -11.72
C ALA A 149 -0.72 4.32 -11.60
N GLU A 150 -0.08 4.99 -10.66
CA GLU A 150 -0.24 6.44 -10.48
C GLU A 150 0.37 7.24 -11.62
N GLY A 151 1.52 6.81 -12.16
CA GLY A 151 2.13 7.45 -13.32
C GLY A 151 1.27 7.33 -14.58
N LEU A 152 0.54 6.21 -14.73
CA LEU A 152 -0.48 6.07 -15.79
C LEU A 152 -1.63 7.06 -15.60
N LEU A 153 -2.16 7.19 -14.38
CA LEU A 153 -3.17 8.22 -14.08
C LEU A 153 -2.65 9.63 -14.37
N GLY A 154 -1.38 9.91 -14.03
CA GLY A 154 -0.70 11.16 -14.34
C GLY A 154 -0.57 11.41 -15.84
N SER A 155 -0.22 10.39 -16.62
CA SER A 155 -0.13 10.48 -18.08
C SER A 155 -1.48 10.74 -18.76
N LEU A 156 -2.58 10.31 -18.12
CA LEU A 156 -3.96 10.57 -18.54
C LEU A 156 -4.52 11.89 -17.99
N ALA A 157 -3.67 12.71 -17.36
CA ALA A 157 -4.04 13.96 -16.69
C ALA A 157 -5.13 13.80 -15.62
N MET A 158 -5.30 12.59 -15.06
CA MET A 158 -6.30 12.31 -14.02
C MET A 158 -5.83 12.72 -12.64
N VAL A 159 -4.51 12.82 -12.43
CA VAL A 159 -3.88 13.31 -11.20
C VAL A 159 -2.60 14.04 -11.55
N ALA A 160 -2.22 15.07 -10.80
CA ALA A 160 -0.94 15.75 -10.99
C ALA A 160 -0.24 15.95 -9.64
N TYR A 161 0.97 15.43 -9.53
CA TYR A 161 1.86 15.70 -8.39
C TYR A 161 2.53 17.07 -8.51
N ARG A 162 2.83 17.69 -7.36
CA ARG A 162 3.59 18.95 -7.30
C ARG A 162 4.97 18.82 -7.93
N GLU A 163 5.74 17.85 -7.45
CA GLU A 163 7.11 17.57 -7.86
C GLU A 163 7.16 16.17 -8.49
N ALA A 164 6.84 16.09 -9.78
CA ALA A 164 6.93 14.84 -10.53
C ALA A 164 8.36 14.65 -11.07
N GLU A 165 9.02 13.55 -10.69
CA GLU A 165 10.42 13.29 -11.01
C GLU A 165 10.60 12.11 -11.98
N ILE A 166 9.72 11.11 -11.90
CA ILE A 166 9.76 9.90 -12.73
C ILE A 166 8.35 9.48 -13.11
N PHE A 167 8.09 9.34 -14.41
CA PHE A 167 6.80 8.88 -14.93
C PHE A 167 5.58 9.56 -14.27
N HIS A 168 5.59 10.90 -14.23
CA HIS A 168 4.54 11.75 -13.64
C HIS A 168 4.34 11.64 -12.11
N VAL A 169 5.22 10.94 -11.40
CA VAL A 169 5.16 10.79 -9.94
C VAL A 169 6.50 11.13 -9.27
N PRO A 170 6.51 11.46 -7.97
CA PRO A 170 7.75 11.65 -7.22
C PRO A 170 8.45 10.32 -6.92
N TRP A 171 9.78 10.34 -6.76
CA TRP A 171 10.55 9.14 -6.42
C TRP A 171 10.14 8.54 -5.07
N TRP A 172 9.82 9.39 -4.10
CA TRP A 172 9.48 8.94 -2.75
C TRP A 172 8.21 8.09 -2.72
N LEU A 173 7.37 8.18 -3.75
CA LEU A 173 6.14 7.39 -3.87
C LEU A 173 6.44 5.88 -3.86
N GLY A 174 7.53 5.46 -4.51
CA GLY A 174 7.96 4.06 -4.48
C GLY A 174 8.28 3.57 -3.07
N GLY A 175 8.95 4.40 -2.28
CA GLY A 175 9.24 4.13 -0.87
C GLY A 175 7.96 4.06 -0.02
N LEU A 176 7.01 4.97 -0.25
CA LEU A 176 5.71 4.96 0.43
C LEU A 176 4.93 3.67 0.13
N TYR A 177 4.79 3.29 -1.14
CA TYR A 177 4.15 2.03 -1.52
C TYR A 177 4.85 0.80 -0.97
N ALA A 178 6.18 0.81 -0.93
CA ALA A 178 6.97 -0.27 -0.32
C ALA A 178 6.68 -0.44 1.18
N HIS A 179 6.43 0.65 1.93
CA HIS A 179 5.93 0.55 3.30
C HIS A 179 4.54 -0.09 3.40
N GLY A 180 3.71 0.10 2.37
CA GLY A 180 2.42 -0.56 2.23
C GLY A 180 2.51 -2.09 2.27
N ALA A 181 3.65 -2.68 1.89
CA ALA A 181 3.84 -4.14 1.95
C ALA A 181 3.75 -4.70 3.37
N PHE A 182 4.20 -3.96 4.38
CA PHE A 182 4.09 -4.37 5.78
C PHE A 182 2.65 -4.31 6.26
N ALA A 183 1.94 -3.22 5.96
CA ALA A 183 0.53 -3.07 6.29
C ALA A 183 -0.32 -4.14 5.60
N LEU A 184 -0.06 -4.42 4.32
CA LEU A 184 -0.72 -5.47 3.55
C LEU A 184 -0.46 -6.85 4.17
N ARG A 185 0.80 -7.19 4.48
CA ARG A 185 1.13 -8.49 5.10
C ARG A 185 0.38 -8.70 6.40
N GLU A 186 0.45 -7.75 7.34
CA GLU A 186 -0.20 -7.93 8.64
C GLU A 186 -1.73 -7.91 8.52
N SER A 187 -2.30 -7.12 7.62
CA SER A 187 -3.75 -7.12 7.34
C SER A 187 -4.21 -8.45 6.75
N MET A 188 -3.45 -9.02 5.80
CA MET A 188 -3.74 -10.34 5.24
C MET A 188 -3.71 -11.42 6.33
N ARG A 189 -2.73 -11.37 7.22
CA ARG A 189 -2.61 -12.32 8.35
C ARG A 189 -3.75 -12.18 9.36
N ALA A 190 -4.16 -10.96 9.68
CA ALA A 190 -5.15 -10.69 10.72
C ALA A 190 -6.62 -10.80 10.25
N LEU A 191 -6.90 -10.56 8.97
CA LEU A 191 -8.27 -10.53 8.46
C LEU A 191 -8.59 -11.68 7.51
N VAL A 192 -7.65 -12.08 6.64
CA VAL A 192 -7.92 -13.03 5.55
C VAL A 192 -7.47 -14.44 5.92
N LEU A 193 -6.22 -14.59 6.36
CA LEU A 193 -5.65 -15.89 6.70
C LEU A 193 -6.20 -16.44 8.03
N SER A 194 -6.76 -15.59 8.89
CA SER A 194 -7.49 -15.99 10.10
C SER A 194 -8.84 -16.64 9.81
N GLU A 195 -9.41 -16.40 8.63
CA GLU A 195 -10.71 -16.95 8.20
C GLU A 195 -10.54 -18.18 7.30
N ALA A 196 -9.31 -18.43 6.85
CA ALA A 196 -8.94 -19.50 5.93
C ALA A 196 -8.47 -20.79 6.64
N TYR A 197 -8.28 -20.74 7.96
CA TYR A 197 -7.83 -21.81 8.84
C TYR A 197 -8.67 -21.83 10.11
#